data_AF-A0A097ASG9-F1
#
_entry.id   AF-A0A097ASG9-F1
#
_cell.length_a   1.000
_cell.length_b   1.000
_cell.length_c   1.000
_cell.angle_alpha   90.00
_cell.angle_beta   90.00
_cell.angle_gamma   90.00
#
_symmetry.space_group_name_H-M   'P 1'
#
loop_
_entity.id
_entity.type
_entity.pdbx_description
1 polymer ?
#
loop_
_entity_poly.entity_id
_entity_poly.type
_entity_poly.pdbx_seq_one_letter_code
_entity_poly.pdbx_strand_id
1 'polypeptide(L)' 'MEGLSQKKNTIIVDDVTKEDNYLACSFETKSEIVVPIWVHGEIIGEIDIDSDDLRAFDEEDKRFLEKVAEIIGRKLKK' A
#
# COMPACT_ATOMS: atom_id res chain seq x y z
N MET A 1 -6.22 -12.70 -11.20
CA MET A 1 -6.99 -12.16 -10.07
C MET A 1 -5.94 -11.70 -9.08
N GLU A 2 -5.46 -10.48 -9.29
CA GLU A 2 -4.28 -9.93 -8.60
C GLU A 2 -4.75 -8.72 -7.81
N GLY A 3 -4.69 -8.80 -6.48
CA GLY A 3 -4.95 -7.64 -5.63
C GLY A 3 -3.96 -6.49 -5.92
N LEU A 4 -4.21 -5.32 -5.34
CA LEU A 4 -3.35 -4.13 -5.50
C LEU A 4 -1.87 -4.39 -5.12
N SER A 5 -1.65 -5.42 -4.30
CA SER A 5 -0.39 -5.98 -3.80
C SER A 5 0.72 -6.29 -4.85
N GLN A 6 0.40 -6.35 -6.15
CA GLN A 6 1.38 -6.69 -7.19
C GLN A 6 2.02 -5.46 -7.89
N LYS A 7 1.69 -4.21 -7.50
CA LYS A 7 2.28 -3.04 -8.17
C LYS A 7 3.63 -2.67 -7.56
N LYS A 8 4.58 -2.33 -8.44
CA LYS A 8 5.92 -1.86 -8.07
C LYS A 8 5.97 -0.43 -7.53
N ASN A 9 4.84 0.27 -7.51
CA ASN A 9 4.77 1.66 -7.08
C ASN A 9 3.75 1.78 -5.97
N THR A 10 3.95 2.76 -5.08
CA THR A 10 2.95 3.16 -4.10
C THR A 10 1.63 3.50 -4.79
N ILE A 11 0.53 2.99 -4.26
CA ILE A 11 -0.82 3.24 -4.77
C ILE A 11 -1.65 3.88 -3.66
N ILE A 12 -2.40 4.91 -4.02
CA ILE A 12 -3.51 5.42 -3.22
C ILE A 12 -4.79 5.06 -3.96
N VAL A 13 -5.71 4.37 -3.27
CA VAL A 13 -7.03 4.05 -3.77
C VAL A 13 -8.05 4.84 -2.97
N ASP A 14 -8.61 5.85 -3.62
CA ASP A 14 -9.60 6.77 -3.05
C ASP A 14 -10.93 6.09 -2.70
N ASP A 15 -11.28 5.04 -3.44
CA ASP A 15 -12.53 4.29 -3.32
C ASP A 15 -12.33 2.86 -3.83
N VAL A 16 -12.11 1.92 -2.91
CA VAL A 16 -11.81 0.51 -3.26
C VAL A 16 -12.97 -0.17 -3.97
N THR A 17 -14.21 0.32 -3.84
CA THR A 17 -15.37 -0.25 -4.52
C THR A 17 -15.36 0.01 -6.03
N LYS A 18 -14.53 0.94 -6.49
CA LYS A 18 -14.35 1.27 -7.90
C LYS A 18 -13.22 0.48 -8.57
N GLU A 19 -12.46 -0.30 -7.82
CA GLU A 19 -11.33 -1.06 -8.35
C GLU A 19 -11.77 -2.47 -8.73
N ASP A 20 -11.71 -2.80 -10.03
CA ASP A 20 -12.17 -4.09 -10.60
C ASP A 20 -11.37 -5.30 -10.07
N ASN A 21 -10.19 -5.07 -9.50
CA ASN A 21 -9.28 -6.10 -9.00
C ASN A 21 -9.04 -6.02 -7.48
N TYR A 22 -9.91 -5.34 -6.74
CA TYR A 22 -9.82 -5.28 -5.29
C TYR A 22 -10.35 -6.57 -4.63
N LEU A 23 -9.47 -7.22 -3.87
CA LEU A 23 -9.82 -8.36 -3.01
C LEU A 23 -9.90 -7.84 -1.58
N ALA A 24 -11.09 -7.42 -1.19
CA ALA A 24 -11.34 -6.86 0.13
C ALA A 24 -10.93 -7.84 1.25
N CYS A 25 -10.02 -7.42 2.12
CA CYS A 25 -9.73 -8.12 3.38
C CYS A 25 -10.78 -7.79 4.47
N SER A 26 -11.45 -6.65 4.36
CA SER A 26 -12.58 -6.22 5.21
C SER A 26 -13.69 -5.61 4.36
N PHE A 27 -14.96 -5.82 4.74
CA PHE A 27 -16.10 -5.18 4.07
C PHE A 27 -16.24 -3.69 4.39
N GLU A 28 -15.54 -3.19 5.41
CA GLU A 28 -15.64 -1.80 5.88
C GLU A 28 -14.67 -0.86 5.16
N THR A 29 -13.59 -1.40 4.57
CA THR A 29 -12.59 -0.62 3.83
C THR A 29 -13.26 0.15 2.69
N LYS A 30 -13.03 1.47 2.69
CA LYS A 30 -13.45 2.39 1.63
C LYS A 30 -12.27 2.98 0.87
N SER A 31 -11.12 3.19 1.51
CA SER A 31 -9.89 3.61 0.84
C SER A 31 -8.67 2.87 1.39
N GLU A 32 -7.59 2.85 0.62
CA GLU A 32 -6.39 2.07 0.93
C GLU A 32 -5.14 2.77 0.39
N ILE A 33 -4.03 2.61 1.10
CA ILE A 33 -2.69 2.94 0.60
C ILE A 33 -1.77 1.72 0.72
N VAL A 34 -1.16 1.34 -0.39
CA VAL A 34 -0.23 0.21 -0.47
C VAL A 34 1.16 0.73 -0.85
N VAL A 35 2.16 0.45 -0.01
CA VAL A 35 3.54 0.91 -0.18
C VAL A 35 4.51 -0.27 -0.21
N PRO A 36 5.15 -0.58 -1.34
CA PRO A 36 6.07 -1.71 -1.45
C PRO A 36 7.36 -1.48 -0.64
N ILE A 37 7.84 -2.54 0.01
CA ILE A 37 9.12 -2.56 0.74
C ILE A 37 10.19 -3.19 -0.15
N TRP A 38 11.17 -2.37 -0.54
CA TRP A 38 12.25 -2.77 -1.42
C TRP A 38 13.52 -3.17 -0.65
N VAL A 39 14.11 -4.30 -1.03
CA VAL A 39 15.42 -4.77 -0.55
C VAL A 39 16.23 -5.28 -1.74
N HIS A 40 17.41 -4.70 -1.97
CA HIS A 40 18.32 -5.07 -3.06
C HIS A 40 17.68 -5.15 -4.47
N GLY A 41 16.70 -4.29 -4.75
CA GLY A 41 16.01 -4.26 -6.04
C GLY A 41 14.85 -5.24 -6.18
N GLU A 42 14.52 -5.96 -5.10
CA GLU A 42 13.36 -6.86 -5.04
C GLU A 42 12.34 -6.33 -4.02
N ILE A 43 11.05 -6.58 -4.28
CA ILE A 43 9.97 -6.32 -3.33
C ILE A 43 9.88 -7.54 -2.42
N ILE A 44 10.07 -7.34 -1.12
CA ILE A 44 10.04 -8.42 -0.13
C ILE A 44 8.78 -8.42 0.74
N GLY A 45 7.94 -7.40 0.56
CA GLY A 45 6.70 -7.18 1.29
C GLY A 45 6.13 -5.80 0.99
N GLU A 46 5.09 -5.43 1.72
CA GLU A 46 4.42 -4.14 1.57
C GLU A 46 3.88 -3.65 2.91
N ILE A 47 3.67 -2.34 2.99
CA ILE A 47 2.82 -1.70 4.00
C ILE A 47 1.46 -1.54 3.36
N ASP A 48 0.44 -2.12 3.97
CA ASP A 48 -0.95 -2.07 3.52
C ASP A 48 -1.79 -1.44 4.65
N ILE A 49 -2.48 -0.35 4.35
CA ILE A 49 -3.28 0.41 5.32
C ILE A 49 -4.67 0.66 4.73
N ASP A 50 -5.66 0.07 5.38
CA ASP A 50 -7.09 0.28 5.13
C ASP A 50 -7.64 1.49 5.89
N SER A 51 -8.70 2.10 5.34
CA SER A 51 -9.52 3.09 6.02
C SER A 51 -11.01 2.89 5.70
N ASP A 52 -11.86 3.09 6.70
CA ASP A 52 -13.33 3.10 6.53
C ASP A 52 -13.84 4.42 5.92
N ASP A 53 -12.98 5.42 5.76
CA ASP A 53 -13.29 6.68 5.10
C ASP A 53 -12.87 6.65 3.63
N LEU A 54 -13.60 7.35 2.76
CA LEU A 54 -13.19 7.56 1.36
C LEU A 54 -12.08 8.61 1.29
N ARG A 55 -11.12 8.42 0.38
CA ARG A 55 -10.00 9.35 0.14
C ARG A 55 -9.23 9.72 1.42
N ALA A 56 -8.97 8.73 2.27
CA ALA A 56 -8.36 8.98 3.58
C ALA A 56 -6.88 9.36 3.49
N PHE A 57 -6.21 9.04 2.38
CA PHE A 57 -4.77 9.20 2.19
C PHE A 57 -4.45 10.21 1.11
N ASP A 58 -3.37 10.97 1.32
CA ASP A 58 -2.86 11.93 0.35
C ASP A 58 -1.36 11.75 0.05
N GLU A 59 -0.80 12.70 -0.69
CA GLU A 59 0.62 12.66 -1.06
C GLU A 59 1.57 12.88 0.12
N GLU A 60 1.14 13.50 1.22
CA GLU A 60 1.94 13.58 2.45
C GLU A 60 2.04 12.23 3.13
N ASP A 61 0.92 11.51 3.26
CA ASP A 61 0.89 10.15 3.81
C ASP A 61 1.79 9.21 3.01
N LYS A 62 1.67 9.26 1.68
CA LYS A 62 2.53 8.49 0.79
C LYS A 62 4.00 8.78 0.98
N ARG A 63 4.41 10.06 1.00
CA ARG A 63 5.81 10.44 1.24
C ARG A 63 6.32 9.98 2.60
N PHE A 64 5.45 10.00 3.61
CA PHE A 64 5.79 9.51 4.95
C PHE A 64 5.99 7.99 4.94
N LEU A 65 5.02 7.25 4.41
CA LEU A 65 5.05 5.79 4.39
C LEU A 65 6.15 5.23 3.48
N GLU A 66 6.48 5.89 2.37
CA GLU A 66 7.64 5.52 1.54
C GLU A 66 8.96 5.61 2.32
N LYS A 67 9.12 6.63 3.17
CA LYS A 67 10.30 6.72 4.07
C LYS A 67 10.29 5.63 5.13
N VAL A 68 9.13 5.29 5.66
CA VAL A 68 8.97 4.18 6.61
C VAL A 68 9.35 2.85 5.94
N ALA A 69 8.85 2.58 4.73
CA ALA A 69 9.18 1.40 3.94
C ALA A 69 10.68 1.32 3.64
N GLU A 70 11.33 2.45 3.33
CA GLU A 70 12.79 2.50 3.15
C GLU A 70 13.54 2.13 4.43
N ILE A 71 13.12 2.66 5.57
CA ILE A 71 13.73 2.34 6.88
C ILE A 71 13.58 0.84 7.19
N ILE A 72 12.39 0.28 6.96
CA ILE A 72 12.11 -1.15 7.15
C ILE A 72 13.00 -1.99 6.22
N GLY A 73 13.04 -1.68 4.93
CA GLY A 73 13.87 -2.39 3.95
C GLY A 73 15.36 -2.41 4.34
N ARG A 74 15.89 -1.28 4.84
CA ARG A 74 17.28 -1.22 5.34
C ARG A 74 17.53 -2.15 6.54
N LYS A 75 16.51 -2.44 7.35
CA LYS A 75 16.59 -3.31 8.54
C LYS A 75 16.37 -4.79 8.22
N LEU A 76 15.69 -5.11 7.12
CA LEU A 76 15.40 -6.49 6.70
C LEU A 76 16.57 -7.20 5.98
N LYS A 77 17.81 -6.76 6.22
CA LYS A 77 19.01 -7.47 5.77
C LYS A 77 19.20 -8.76 6.59
N LYS A 78 19.14 -9.91 5.92
CA LYS A 78 19.78 -11.15 6.39
C LYS A 78 21.28 -11.09 6.16
#